data_AF-A0A9C6SRL5-F1
#
_entry.id   AF-A0A9C6SRL5-F1
#
_cell.length_a   1.000
_cell.length_b   1.000
_cell.length_c   1.000
_cell.angle_alpha   90.00
_cell.angle_beta   90.00
_cell.angle_gamma   90.00
#
_symmetry.space_group_name_H-M   'P 1'
#
loop_
_entity.id
_entity.type
_entity.pdbx_description
1 polymer ?
#
loop_
_entity_poly.entity_id
_entity_poly.type
_entity_poly.pdbx_seq_one_letter_code
_entity_poly.pdbx_strand_id
1 'polypeptide(L)'
;MSSHNETYLTAQLKEHFDKEEEVLNILVNLEQAFREIYKYFQCEMQKQMILIERLWLLTQRYLILISSVPGCRYPQVYTLSAEEAIINEDSMQDAILNLKQDCKQFNKIYNQLNKRIGTPLIMGDEHHQSIQCHKIMITDIFNYFYSTVLKIKCYVHQLDPINLESVEDYRELLKKETEYEDFQDYLMHSFVYCKCLQSRPTCPIQKLKCYHKIETLKHTSRI
;
A
#
# COMPACT_ATOMS: atom_id res chain seq x y z
N MET A 1 -20.44 45.83 -6.75
CA MET A 1 -20.75 44.81 -7.76
C MET A 1 -19.88 45.07 -8.98
N SER A 2 -18.82 44.29 -9.18
CA SER A 2 -18.02 44.32 -10.41
C SER A 2 -17.84 42.88 -10.86
N SER A 3 -18.64 42.48 -11.84
CA SER A 3 -18.54 41.22 -12.55
C SER A 3 -17.36 41.29 -13.52
N HIS A 4 -16.16 40.96 -13.05
CA HIS A 4 -15.07 40.62 -13.95
C HIS A 4 -15.32 39.21 -14.50
N ASN A 5 -15.99 39.16 -15.65
CA ASN A 5 -16.10 37.94 -16.45
C ASN A 5 -14.70 37.52 -16.92
N GLU A 6 -14.16 36.45 -16.33
CA GLU A 6 -13.00 35.72 -16.84
C GLU A 6 -13.40 35.03 -18.17
N THR A 7 -13.25 35.73 -19.29
CA THR A 7 -13.67 35.25 -20.63
C THR A 7 -12.50 35.21 -21.59
N TYR A 8 -11.48 34.39 -21.31
CA TYR A 8 -10.36 34.20 -22.22
C TYR A 8 -10.01 32.73 -22.54
N LEU A 9 -10.77 31.76 -22.02
CA LEU A 9 -10.63 30.37 -22.45
C LEU A 9 -11.63 30.05 -23.56
N THR A 10 -11.12 29.60 -24.70
CA THR A 10 -11.97 28.96 -25.71
C THR A 10 -12.64 27.74 -25.08
N ALA A 11 -13.86 27.39 -25.52
CA ALA A 11 -14.59 26.24 -24.96
C ALA A 11 -13.75 24.94 -24.97
N GLN A 12 -12.93 24.76 -26.01
CA GLN A 12 -12.00 23.63 -26.14
C GLN A 12 -10.89 23.63 -25.09
N LEU A 13 -10.36 24.80 -24.73
CA LEU A 13 -9.32 24.90 -23.71
C LEU A 13 -9.89 24.71 -22.31
N LYS A 14 -11.13 25.16 -22.07
CA LYS A 14 -11.86 24.86 -20.83
C LYS A 14 -12.09 23.37 -20.66
N GLU A 15 -12.62 22.69 -21.68
CA GLU A 15 -12.83 21.24 -21.67
C GLU A 15 -11.53 20.47 -21.42
N HIS A 16 -10.41 20.96 -21.96
CA HIS A 16 -9.10 20.38 -21.73
C HIS A 16 -8.66 20.51 -20.27
N PHE A 17 -8.75 21.69 -19.65
CA PHE A 17 -8.41 21.86 -18.24
C PHE A 17 -9.35 21.08 -17.30
N ASP A 18 -10.64 21.00 -17.61
CA ASP A 18 -11.59 20.18 -16.84
C ASP A 18 -11.16 18.69 -16.85
N LYS A 19 -10.60 18.21 -17.99
CA LYS A 19 -10.03 16.86 -18.09
C LYS A 19 -8.71 16.69 -17.37
N GLU A 20 -7.85 17.71 -17.37
CA GLU A 20 -6.61 17.69 -16.59
C GLU A 20 -6.90 17.60 -15.09
N GLU A 21 -7.89 18.36 -14.61
CA GLU A 21 -8.37 18.30 -13.23
C GLU A 21 -8.93 16.92 -12.88
N GLU A 22 -9.73 16.30 -13.76
CA GLU A 22 -10.24 14.94 -13.56
C GLU A 22 -9.10 13.92 -13.40
N VAL A 23 -8.08 13.98 -14.27
CA VAL A 23 -6.92 13.08 -14.20
C VAL A 23 -6.14 13.31 -12.91
N LEU A 24 -5.92 14.56 -12.54
CA LEU A 24 -5.18 14.93 -11.35
C LEU A 24 -5.88 14.42 -10.07
N ASN A 25 -7.20 14.58 -9.99
CA ASN A 25 -7.98 14.07 -8.87
C ASN A 25 -7.88 12.55 -8.73
N ILE A 26 -7.91 11.81 -9.84
CA ILE A 26 -7.74 10.36 -9.82
C ILE A 26 -6.32 9.96 -9.43
N LEU A 27 -5.31 10.69 -9.89
CA LEU A 27 -3.92 10.46 -9.51
C LEU A 27 -3.72 10.61 -8.00
N VAL A 28 -4.25 11.68 -7.40
CA VAL A 28 -4.19 11.91 -5.95
C VAL A 28 -4.92 10.81 -5.17
N ASN A 29 -6.08 10.36 -5.66
CA ASN A 29 -6.80 9.24 -5.05
C ASN A 29 -6.01 7.93 -5.13
N LEU A 30 -5.36 7.67 -6.26
CA LEU A 30 -4.48 6.51 -6.44
C LEU A 30 -3.26 6.57 -5.51
N GLU A 31 -2.61 7.73 -5.37
CA GLU A 31 -1.55 7.95 -4.37
C GLU A 31 -1.98 7.55 -2.98
N GLN A 32 -3.17 7.97 -2.56
CA GLN A 32 -3.71 7.61 -1.25
C GLN A 32 -4.00 6.11 -1.17
N ALA A 33 -4.63 5.53 -2.18
CA ALA A 33 -4.96 4.10 -2.23
C ALA A 33 -3.70 3.22 -2.15
N PHE A 34 -2.64 3.54 -2.91
CA PHE A 34 -1.38 2.81 -2.83
C PHE A 34 -0.73 2.90 -1.45
N ARG A 35 -0.76 4.07 -0.79
CA ARG A 35 -0.24 4.24 0.57
C ARG A 35 -1.03 3.44 1.61
N GLU A 36 -2.36 3.40 1.47
CA GLU A 36 -3.22 2.62 2.36
C GLU A 36 -2.98 1.13 2.18
N ILE A 37 -2.91 0.67 0.93
CA ILE A 37 -2.56 -0.72 0.61
C ILE A 37 -1.18 -1.06 1.14
N TYR A 38 -0.19 -0.17 1.00
CA TYR A 38 1.16 -0.42 1.54
C TYR A 38 1.15 -0.63 3.05
N LYS A 39 0.45 0.22 3.80
CA LYS A 39 0.32 0.07 5.26
C LYS A 39 -0.37 -1.24 5.63
N TYR A 40 -1.43 -1.58 4.91
CA TYR A 40 -2.13 -2.85 5.07
C TYR A 40 -1.18 -4.03 4.79
N PHE A 41 -0.41 -3.95 3.70
CA PHE A 41 0.57 -4.94 3.30
C PHE A 41 1.66 -5.14 4.36
N GLN A 42 2.25 -4.07 4.88
CA GLN A 42 3.21 -4.14 5.98
C GLN A 42 2.63 -4.82 7.22
N CYS A 43 1.37 -4.51 7.56
CA CYS A 43 0.69 -5.15 8.68
C CYS A 43 0.51 -6.66 8.46
N GLU A 44 0.10 -7.08 7.25
CA GLU A 44 0.01 -8.49 6.92
C GLU A 44 1.38 -9.15 6.98
N MET A 45 2.41 -8.60 6.31
CA MET A 45 3.79 -9.11 6.36
C MET A 45 4.31 -9.34 7.78
N GLN A 46 4.05 -8.41 8.70
CA GLN A 46 4.42 -8.55 10.11
C GLN A 46 3.68 -9.71 10.79
N LYS A 47 2.38 -9.92 10.51
CA LYS A 47 1.64 -11.08 11.03
C LYS A 47 2.24 -12.37 10.50
N GLN A 48 2.54 -12.44 9.20
CA GLN A 48 3.15 -13.61 8.58
C GLN A 48 4.52 -13.91 9.20
N MET A 49 5.32 -12.87 9.46
CA MET A 49 6.61 -12.99 10.13
C MET A 49 6.47 -13.61 11.52
N ILE A 50 5.53 -13.14 12.34
CA ILE A 50 5.29 -13.69 13.68
C ILE A 50 4.89 -15.17 13.61
N LEU A 51 4.03 -15.52 12.65
CA LEU A 51 3.57 -16.88 12.45
C LEU A 51 4.70 -17.80 12.00
N ILE A 52 5.51 -17.39 11.03
CA ILE A 52 6.60 -18.23 10.51
C ILE A 52 7.72 -18.42 11.54
N GLU A 53 8.05 -17.41 12.35
CA GLU A 53 9.03 -17.53 13.43
C GLU A 53 8.54 -18.54 14.49
N ARG A 54 7.23 -18.54 14.79
CA ARG A 54 6.64 -19.54 15.68
C ARG A 54 6.71 -20.93 15.06
N LEU A 55 6.36 -21.06 13.77
CA LEU A 55 6.42 -22.34 13.07
C LEU A 55 7.84 -22.89 13.02
N TRP A 56 8.84 -22.05 12.76
CA TRP A 56 10.25 -22.42 12.75
C TRP A 56 10.69 -23.04 14.07
N LEU A 57 10.37 -22.41 15.21
CA LEU A 57 10.69 -22.95 16.53
C LEU A 57 9.97 -24.28 16.82
N LEU A 58 8.71 -24.41 16.40
CA LEU A 58 7.94 -25.65 16.57
C LEU A 58 8.53 -26.79 15.72
N THR A 59 8.89 -26.49 14.47
CA THR A 59 9.52 -27.42 13.52
C THR A 59 10.84 -27.94 14.09
N GLN A 60 11.70 -27.05 14.58
CA GLN A 60 12.96 -27.44 15.23
C GLN A 60 12.74 -28.36 16.43
N ARG A 61 11.81 -28.01 17.32
CA ARG A 61 11.48 -28.84 18.50
C ARG A 61 10.97 -30.21 18.08
N TYR A 62 10.12 -30.27 17.07
CA TYR A 62 9.60 -31.52 16.52
C TYR A 62 10.73 -32.39 15.97
N LEU A 63 11.64 -31.83 15.16
CA LEU A 63 12.79 -32.54 14.60
C LEU A 63 13.73 -33.09 15.68
N ILE A 64 14.00 -32.32 16.74
CA ILE A 64 14.77 -32.80 17.91
C ILE A 64 14.04 -33.97 18.59
N LEU A 65 12.74 -33.84 18.84
CA LEU A 65 11.95 -34.86 19.52
C LEU A 65 11.96 -36.20 18.77
N ILE A 66 11.73 -36.19 17.46
CA ILE A 66 11.69 -37.41 16.64
C ILE A 66 13.07 -38.04 16.44
N SER A 67 14.15 -37.25 16.49
CA SER A 67 15.53 -37.76 16.37
C SER A 67 16.09 -38.30 17.69
N SER A 68 15.52 -37.92 18.84
CA SER A 68 16.05 -38.24 20.16
C SER A 68 15.62 -39.60 20.72
N VAL A 69 14.54 -40.21 20.21
CA VAL A 69 13.99 -41.46 20.78
C VAL A 69 13.76 -42.52 19.69
N PRO A 70 14.62 -43.56 19.59
CA PRO A 70 14.40 -44.68 18.69
C PRO A 70 13.10 -45.43 19.06
N GLY A 71 12.19 -45.59 18.10
CA GLY A 71 11.02 -46.46 18.23
C GLY A 71 9.72 -45.83 18.74
N CYS A 72 9.68 -44.53 19.06
CA CYS A 72 8.46 -43.86 19.49
C CYS A 72 7.72 -43.24 18.29
N ARG A 73 6.47 -43.67 18.04
CA ARG A 73 5.59 -43.03 17.04
C ARG A 73 4.97 -41.79 17.67
N TYR A 74 5.54 -40.61 17.38
CA TYR A 74 4.94 -39.35 17.82
C TYR A 74 3.69 -39.04 16.98
N PRO A 75 2.57 -38.66 17.61
CA PRO A 75 1.35 -38.35 16.88
C PRO A 75 1.55 -37.08 16.04
N GLN A 76 1.09 -37.09 14.79
CA GLN A 76 1.18 -35.99 13.81
C GLN A 76 0.40 -34.71 14.19
N VAL A 77 -0.06 -34.59 15.43
CA VAL A 77 -1.00 -33.55 15.92
C VAL A 77 -0.45 -32.13 15.75
N TYR A 78 0.87 -31.96 15.64
CA TYR A 78 1.51 -30.65 15.42
C TYR A 78 1.32 -30.07 14.01
N THR A 79 0.97 -30.88 13.01
CA THR A 79 0.84 -30.45 11.60
C THR A 79 -0.46 -29.67 11.33
N LEU A 80 -1.60 -30.17 11.82
CA LEU A 80 -2.92 -29.56 11.60
C LEU A 80 -3.02 -28.12 12.14
N SER A 81 -2.49 -27.87 13.34
CA SER A 81 -2.50 -26.51 13.93
C SER A 81 -1.56 -25.52 13.23
N ALA A 82 -0.55 -26.02 12.51
CA ALA A 82 0.39 -25.19 11.76
C ALA A 82 -0.19 -24.82 10.38
N GLU A 83 -0.81 -25.79 9.69
CA GLU A 83 -1.52 -25.59 8.43
C GLU A 83 -2.68 -24.60 8.58
N GLU A 84 -3.46 -24.69 9.67
CA GLU A 84 -4.57 -23.77 9.96
C GLU A 84 -4.12 -22.35 10.34
N ALA A 85 -2.86 -22.17 10.75
CA ALA A 85 -2.35 -20.88 11.22
C ALA A 85 -1.77 -20.01 10.09
N ILE A 86 -1.51 -20.57 8.90
CA ILE A 86 -0.82 -19.87 7.81
C ILE A 86 -1.85 -19.24 6.86
N ILE A 87 -2.25 -18.04 7.27
CA ILE A 87 -2.62 -16.86 6.46
C ILE A 87 -3.87 -16.97 5.57
N ASN A 88 -4.79 -16.05 5.86
CA ASN A 88 -5.95 -15.67 5.07
C ASN A 88 -5.52 -14.89 3.79
N GLU A 89 -4.95 -15.61 2.80
CA GLU A 89 -4.42 -15.07 1.54
C GLU A 89 -5.41 -14.20 0.76
N ASP A 90 -6.71 -14.50 0.89
CA ASP A 90 -7.77 -13.90 0.10
C ASP A 90 -7.86 -12.38 0.31
N SER A 91 -7.52 -11.91 1.51
CA SER A 91 -7.66 -10.49 1.88
C SER A 91 -6.68 -9.55 1.16
N MET A 92 -5.43 -9.95 0.94
CA MET A 92 -4.46 -9.16 0.17
C MET A 92 -4.75 -9.22 -1.33
N GLN A 93 -5.21 -10.38 -1.81
CA GLN A 93 -5.56 -10.56 -3.21
C GLN A 93 -6.73 -9.64 -3.60
N ASP A 94 -7.77 -9.58 -2.76
CA ASP A 94 -8.93 -8.70 -2.98
C ASP A 94 -8.53 -7.22 -3.00
N ALA A 95 -7.64 -6.79 -2.09
CA ALA A 95 -7.14 -5.42 -2.05
C ALA A 95 -6.43 -5.03 -3.37
N ILE A 96 -5.61 -5.93 -3.93
CA ILE A 96 -4.93 -5.69 -5.21
C ILE A 96 -5.91 -5.70 -6.38
N LEU A 97 -6.93 -6.55 -6.35
CA LEU A 97 -7.95 -6.57 -7.40
C LEU A 97 -8.75 -5.27 -7.45
N ASN A 98 -9.04 -4.66 -6.30
CA ASN A 98 -9.66 -3.33 -6.22
C ASN A 98 -8.72 -2.26 -6.80
N LEU A 99 -7.46 -2.25 -6.39
CA LEU A 99 -6.45 -1.33 -6.93
C LEU A 99 -6.27 -1.42 -8.44
N LYS A 100 -6.40 -2.64 -9.00
CA LYS A 100 -6.38 -2.86 -10.45
C LYS A 100 -7.52 -2.12 -11.16
N GLN A 101 -8.69 -2.01 -10.53
CA GLN A 101 -9.81 -1.26 -11.10
C GLN A 101 -9.50 0.24 -11.13
N ASP A 102 -8.94 0.78 -10.06
CA ASP A 102 -8.55 2.19 -9.97
C ASP A 102 -7.46 2.53 -11.02
N CYS A 103 -6.46 1.66 -11.18
CA CYS A 103 -5.43 1.79 -12.21
C CYS A 103 -6.01 1.76 -13.63
N LYS A 104 -7.04 0.93 -13.88
CA LYS A 104 -7.75 0.90 -15.17
C LYS A 104 -8.53 2.18 -15.42
N GLN A 105 -9.19 2.72 -14.39
CA GLN A 105 -9.92 3.98 -14.47
C GLN A 105 -8.99 5.13 -14.82
N PHE A 106 -7.84 5.23 -14.13
CA PHE A 106 -6.81 6.21 -14.46
C PHE A 106 -6.35 6.09 -15.92
N ASN A 107 -5.98 4.88 -16.36
CA ASN A 107 -5.53 4.67 -17.74
C ASN A 107 -6.59 5.07 -18.78
N LYS A 108 -7.87 4.81 -18.51
CA LYS A 108 -8.96 5.21 -19.40
C LYS A 108 -9.00 6.72 -19.59
N ILE A 109 -8.91 7.50 -18.51
CA ILE A 109 -9.04 8.96 -18.56
C ILE A 109 -7.73 9.61 -19.04
N TYR A 110 -6.57 9.08 -18.62
CA TYR A 110 -5.27 9.45 -19.17
C TYR A 110 -5.22 9.34 -20.71
N ASN A 111 -5.83 8.29 -21.27
CA ASN A 111 -5.87 8.09 -22.72
C ASN A 111 -6.77 9.11 -23.44
N GLN A 112 -7.72 9.73 -22.73
CA GLN A 112 -8.59 10.79 -23.26
C GLN A 112 -7.92 12.17 -23.26
N LEU A 113 -6.84 12.37 -22.49
CA LEU A 113 -6.12 13.64 -22.46
C LEU A 113 -5.55 14.01 -23.83
N ASN A 114 -5.77 15.27 -24.22
CA ASN A 114 -5.13 15.87 -25.39
C ASN A 114 -3.68 16.24 -25.09
N LYS A 115 -2.76 15.32 -25.40
CA LYS A 115 -1.32 15.45 -25.15
C LYS A 115 -0.61 16.45 -26.09
N ARG A 116 -1.33 17.06 -27.04
CA ARG A 116 -0.76 18.07 -27.94
C ARG A 116 -0.68 19.45 -27.29
N ILE A 117 -1.51 19.68 -26.26
CA ILE A 117 -1.49 20.93 -25.49
C ILE A 117 -0.41 20.74 -24.42
N GLY A 118 0.73 21.39 -24.60
CA GLY A 118 1.90 21.28 -23.74
C GLY A 118 1.75 22.02 -22.42
N THR A 119 0.80 21.59 -21.58
CA THR A 119 0.62 22.14 -20.22
C THR A 119 1.68 21.59 -19.26
N PRO A 120 1.85 22.23 -18.09
CA PRO A 120 2.71 21.70 -17.03
C PRO A 120 2.35 20.27 -16.62
N LEU A 121 1.06 19.90 -16.61
CA LEU A 121 0.65 18.51 -16.32
C LEU A 121 1.17 17.54 -17.39
N ILE A 122 1.08 17.92 -18.68
CA ILE A 122 1.48 17.07 -19.80
C ILE A 122 3.00 16.96 -19.94
N MET A 123 3.72 18.08 -19.84
CA MET A 123 5.16 18.14 -20.10
C MET A 123 6.02 18.06 -18.83
N GLY A 124 5.45 18.32 -17.66
CA GLY A 124 6.19 18.63 -16.44
C GLY A 124 6.60 20.10 -16.37
N ASP A 125 7.11 20.50 -15.22
CA ASP A 125 7.71 21.81 -14.96
C ASP A 125 8.92 21.67 -14.01
N GLU A 126 9.44 22.79 -13.49
CA GLU A 126 10.60 22.80 -12.57
C GLU A 126 10.33 22.06 -11.24
N HIS A 127 9.07 21.79 -10.91
CA HIS A 127 8.63 21.27 -9.62
C HIS A 127 7.85 19.95 -9.74
N HIS A 128 7.31 19.64 -10.92
CA HIS A 128 6.42 18.52 -11.16
C HIS A 128 6.89 17.68 -12.33
N GLN A 129 6.84 16.35 -12.16
CA GLN A 129 7.06 15.44 -13.28
C GLN A 129 5.85 15.42 -14.21
N SER A 130 6.09 15.09 -15.48
CA SER A 130 5.00 14.90 -16.44
C SER A 130 4.04 13.81 -15.99
N ILE A 131 2.77 13.92 -16.37
CA ILE A 131 1.75 12.89 -16.13
C ILE A 131 2.13 11.54 -16.76
N GLN A 132 2.97 11.53 -17.80
CA GLN A 132 3.51 10.30 -18.37
C GLN A 132 4.45 9.58 -17.39
N CYS A 133 5.28 10.31 -16.65
CA CYS A 133 6.11 9.72 -15.60
C CYS A 133 5.22 9.05 -14.54
N HIS A 134 4.20 9.75 -14.05
CA HIS A 134 3.28 9.19 -13.04
C HIS A 134 2.51 7.95 -13.55
N LYS A 135 2.15 7.89 -14.83
CA LYS A 135 1.56 6.68 -15.42
C LYS A 135 2.51 5.47 -15.33
N ILE A 136 3.80 5.68 -15.61
CA ILE A 136 4.82 4.62 -15.48
C ILE A 136 4.92 4.20 -14.02
N MET A 137 5.02 5.17 -13.10
CA MET A 137 5.08 4.88 -11.66
C MET A 137 3.87 4.09 -11.16
N ILE A 138 2.64 4.46 -11.54
CA ILE A 138 1.43 3.69 -11.20
C ILE A 138 1.56 2.23 -11.62
N THR A 139 2.09 1.99 -12.81
CA THR A 139 2.27 0.65 -13.35
C THR A 139 3.33 -0.13 -12.57
N ASP A 140 4.46 0.50 -12.27
CA ASP A 140 5.56 -0.11 -11.53
C ASP A 140 5.16 -0.45 -10.09
N ILE A 141 4.48 0.47 -9.41
CA ILE A 141 3.96 0.27 -8.05
C ILE A 141 2.91 -0.84 -8.03
N PHE A 142 1.97 -0.86 -8.97
CA PHE A 142 1.00 -1.94 -9.07
C PHE A 142 1.69 -3.30 -9.30
N ASN A 143 2.66 -3.35 -10.21
CA ASN A 143 3.40 -4.57 -10.51
C ASN A 143 4.19 -5.06 -9.30
N TYR A 144 4.78 -4.16 -8.51
CA TYR A 144 5.42 -4.52 -7.24
C TYR A 144 4.43 -5.27 -6.34
N PHE A 145 3.29 -4.65 -5.99
CA PHE A 145 2.30 -5.27 -5.11
C PHE A 145 1.80 -6.62 -5.65
N TYR A 146 1.44 -6.64 -6.93
CA TYR A 146 0.93 -7.86 -7.56
C TYR A 146 1.97 -8.98 -7.54
N SER A 147 3.23 -8.66 -7.85
CA SER A 147 4.32 -9.64 -7.83
C SER A 147 4.62 -10.14 -6.42
N THR A 148 4.60 -9.28 -5.41
CA THR A 148 4.88 -9.68 -4.03
C THR A 148 3.76 -10.58 -3.48
N VAL A 149 2.49 -10.28 -3.74
CA VAL A 149 1.39 -11.19 -3.36
C VAL A 149 1.52 -12.55 -4.04
N LEU A 150 1.85 -12.58 -5.34
CA LEU A 150 2.06 -13.85 -6.03
C LEU A 150 3.24 -14.63 -5.46
N LYS A 151 4.35 -13.97 -5.14
CA LYS A 151 5.51 -14.61 -4.51
C LYS A 151 5.13 -15.22 -3.15
N ILE A 152 4.49 -14.44 -2.27
CA ILE A 152 4.04 -14.93 -0.96
C ILE A 152 3.16 -16.16 -1.12
N LYS A 153 2.16 -16.09 -2.01
CA LYS A 153 1.27 -17.21 -2.30
C LYS A 153 2.01 -18.45 -2.78
N CYS A 154 3.01 -18.29 -3.65
CA CYS A 154 3.82 -19.42 -4.10
C CYS A 154 4.58 -20.08 -2.94
N TYR A 155 5.17 -19.29 -2.06
CA TYR A 155 5.91 -19.83 -0.91
C TYR A 155 4.99 -20.46 0.12
N VAL A 156 3.83 -19.86 0.40
CA VAL A 156 2.82 -20.47 1.30
C VAL A 156 2.36 -21.82 0.76
N HIS A 157 2.11 -21.95 -0.55
CA HIS A 157 1.75 -23.23 -1.16
C HIS A 157 2.87 -24.28 -1.15
N GLN A 158 4.13 -23.86 -1.06
CA GLN A 158 5.30 -24.74 -1.00
C GLN A 158 5.73 -25.03 0.44
N LEU A 159 5.16 -24.33 1.42
CA LEU A 159 5.53 -24.42 2.81
C LEU A 159 5.14 -25.78 3.36
N ASP A 160 6.14 -26.52 3.84
CA ASP A 160 5.97 -27.79 4.51
C ASP A 160 6.35 -27.60 6.01
N PRO A 161 5.36 -27.56 6.92
CA PRO A 161 5.56 -27.37 8.36
C PRO A 161 6.50 -28.36 9.05
N ILE A 162 6.84 -29.50 8.42
CA ILE A 162 7.81 -30.47 8.98
C ILE A 162 9.19 -30.36 8.33
N ASN A 163 9.30 -29.61 7.22
CA ASN A 163 10.56 -29.37 6.53
C ASN A 163 11.13 -28.00 6.93
N LEU A 164 12.20 -28.02 7.73
CA LEU A 164 12.86 -26.82 8.22
C LEU A 164 13.36 -25.91 7.09
N GLU A 165 13.83 -26.47 5.97
CA GLU A 165 14.32 -25.71 4.82
C GLU A 165 13.19 -24.87 4.20
N SER A 166 12.02 -25.48 3.98
CA SER A 166 10.86 -24.75 3.43
C SER A 166 10.37 -23.61 4.35
N VAL A 167 10.48 -23.82 5.67
CA VAL A 167 10.12 -22.81 6.68
C VAL A 167 11.15 -21.68 6.69
N GLU A 168 12.44 -21.99 6.53
CA GLU A 168 13.51 -21.00 6.41
C GLU A 168 13.40 -20.18 5.11
N ASP A 169 13.14 -20.83 3.98
CA ASP A 169 12.95 -20.18 2.68
C ASP A 169 11.84 -19.12 2.75
N TYR A 170 10.69 -19.47 3.32
CA TYR A 170 9.58 -18.53 3.46
C TYR A 170 9.89 -17.42 4.46
N ARG A 171 10.58 -17.74 5.55
CA ARG A 171 11.03 -16.75 6.54
C ARG A 171 12.00 -15.73 5.93
N GLU A 172 12.95 -16.18 5.11
CA GLU A 172 13.89 -15.29 4.42
C GLU A 172 13.20 -14.37 3.43
N LEU A 173 12.22 -14.88 2.67
CA LEU A 173 11.37 -14.06 1.80
C LEU A 173 10.70 -12.93 2.59
N LEU A 174 10.03 -13.28 3.70
CA LEU A 174 9.30 -12.31 4.51
C LEU A 174 10.23 -11.24 5.09
N LYS A 175 11.46 -11.60 5.48
CA LYS A 175 12.45 -10.63 6.00
C LYS A 175 12.85 -9.64 4.91
N LYS A 176 13.19 -10.16 3.74
CA LYS A 176 13.60 -9.34 2.59
C LYS A 176 12.53 -8.35 2.17
N GLU A 177 11.27 -8.78 2.10
CA GLU A 177 10.16 -7.92 1.68
C GLU A 177 9.75 -6.92 2.78
N THR A 178 9.98 -7.23 4.06
CA THR A 178 9.70 -6.31 5.19
C THR A 178 10.78 -5.24 5.34
N GLU A 179 12.04 -5.58 5.05
CA GLU A 179 13.21 -4.70 5.16
C GLU A 179 13.48 -3.88 3.88
N TYR A 180 12.58 -3.92 2.89
CA TYR A 180 12.77 -3.24 1.61
C TYR A 180 12.45 -1.74 1.67
N GLU A 181 13.40 -0.95 2.18
CA GLU A 181 13.27 0.49 2.37
C GLU A 181 13.14 1.29 1.06
N ASP A 182 13.80 0.85 -0.01
CA ASP A 182 13.81 1.55 -1.31
C ASP A 182 12.39 1.76 -1.87
N PHE A 183 11.55 0.72 -1.79
CA PHE A 183 10.17 0.81 -2.26
C PHE A 183 9.33 1.74 -1.39
N GLN A 184 9.53 1.70 -0.07
CA GLN A 184 8.86 2.61 0.84
C GLN A 184 9.17 4.06 0.47
N ASP A 185 10.44 4.39 0.27
CA ASP A 185 10.85 5.74 -0.06
C ASP A 185 10.34 6.17 -1.43
N TYR A 186 10.37 5.26 -2.41
CA TYR A 186 9.80 5.50 -3.72
C TYR A 186 8.30 5.84 -3.65
N LEU A 187 7.51 5.02 -2.95
CA LEU A 187 6.06 5.24 -2.81
C LEU A 187 5.73 6.48 -1.97
N MET A 188 6.46 6.70 -0.86
CA MET A 188 6.13 7.73 0.11
C MET A 188 6.60 9.12 -0.32
N HIS A 189 7.68 9.21 -1.11
CA HIS A 189 8.31 10.48 -1.47
C HIS A 189 8.33 10.75 -2.97
N SER A 190 8.57 9.74 -3.81
CA SER A 190 8.76 9.94 -5.26
C SER A 190 7.47 9.87 -6.07
N PHE A 191 6.48 9.09 -5.62
CA PHE A 191 5.21 8.95 -6.32
C PHE A 191 4.28 10.18 -6.20
N VAL A 192 4.63 11.14 -5.35
CA VAL A 192 3.82 12.34 -5.10
C VAL A 192 3.86 13.29 -6.29
N TYR A 193 2.72 13.54 -6.93
CA TYR A 193 2.61 14.55 -7.98
C TYR A 193 2.91 15.95 -7.44
N CYS A 194 2.16 16.39 -6.42
CA CYS A 194 2.39 17.68 -5.79
C CYS A 194 2.06 17.64 -4.30
N LYS A 195 3.01 18.04 -3.45
CA LYS A 195 2.82 18.10 -1.99
C LYS A 195 1.69 19.05 -1.57
N CYS A 196 1.37 20.05 -2.40
CA CYS A 196 0.27 20.98 -2.12
C CYS A 196 -1.11 20.35 -2.25
N LEU A 197 -1.24 19.27 -3.02
CA LEU A 197 -2.50 18.54 -3.22
C LEU A 197 -2.74 17.48 -2.14
N GLN A 198 -1.73 17.20 -1.32
CA GLN A 198 -1.90 16.29 -0.19
C GLN A 198 -2.83 16.93 0.85
N SER A 199 -3.71 16.11 1.42
CA SER A 199 -4.55 16.51 2.55
C SER A 199 -3.65 17.03 3.68
N ARG A 200 -3.78 18.32 4.01
CA ARG A 200 -3.05 18.88 5.16
C ARG A 200 -3.40 18.08 6.41
N PRO A 201 -2.44 17.76 7.28
CA PRO A 201 -2.73 17.07 8.52
C PRO A 201 -3.76 17.90 9.29
N THR A 202 -4.98 17.39 9.41
CA THR A 202 -5.98 17.99 10.29
C THR A 202 -5.40 17.93 11.69
N CYS A 203 -5.26 19.10 12.32
CA CYS A 203 -4.80 19.21 13.69
C CYS A 203 -5.58 18.19 14.55
N PRO A 204 -4.95 17.40 15.44
CA PRO A 204 -5.65 16.40 16.25
C PRO A 204 -6.82 16.98 17.05
N ILE A 205 -6.80 18.30 17.30
CA ILE A 205 -7.88 19.08 17.93
C ILE A 205 -9.15 19.10 17.07
N GLN A 206 -9.05 19.03 15.74
CA GLN A 206 -10.19 19.15 14.82
C GLN A 206 -11.06 17.88 14.74
N LYS A 207 -10.52 16.72 15.18
CA LYS A 207 -11.31 15.49 15.41
C LYS A 207 -12.18 15.59 16.67
N LEU A 208 -11.90 16.55 17.56
CA LEU A 208 -12.78 16.94 18.65
C LEU A 208 -13.59 18.15 18.20
N LYS A 209 -14.67 17.94 17.44
CA LYS A 209 -15.81 18.87 17.48
C LYS A 209 -16.42 18.79 18.88
N CYS A 210 -15.75 19.38 19.88
CA CYS A 210 -16.33 19.51 21.20
C CYS A 210 -17.46 20.55 21.09
N TYR A 211 -18.66 20.13 21.45
CA TYR A 211 -19.88 20.95 21.49
C TYR A 211 -19.90 21.90 22.71
N HIS A 212 -18.74 22.35 23.18
CA HIS A 212 -18.64 23.18 24.37
C HIS A 212 -18.09 24.55 24.00
N LYS A 213 -18.94 25.57 24.16
CA LYS A 213 -18.50 26.97 24.24
C LYS A 213 -17.55 27.08 25.43
N ILE A 214 -16.25 27.15 25.17
CA ILE A 214 -15.25 27.40 26.22
C ILE A 214 -15.24 28.92 26.46
N GLU A 215 -16.26 29.40 27.16
CA GLU A 215 -16.11 30.56 28.03
C GLU A 215 -15.70 29.99 29.38
N THR A 216 -14.56 30.45 29.91
CA THR A 216 -13.99 30.07 31.22
C THR A 216 -13.18 28.77 31.29
N LEU A 217 -11.92 28.83 30.86
CA LEU A 217 -10.86 28.09 31.57
C LEU A 217 -9.89 29.10 32.17
N LYS A 218 -10.19 29.50 33.41
CA LYS A 218 -9.23 30.17 34.28
C LYS A 218 -8.12 29.19 34.62
N HIS A 219 -6.89 29.66 34.51
CA HIS A 219 -5.69 28.99 34.98
C HIS A 219 -5.87 28.33 36.35
N THR A 220 -5.50 27.05 36.44
CA THR A 220 -4.87 26.50 37.65
C THR A 220 -3.78 25.53 37.24
N SER A 221 -2.53 25.99 37.31
CA SER A 221 -1.38 25.12 37.55
C SER A 221 -1.36 24.72 39.03
N ARG A 222 -1.02 23.45 39.28
CA ARG A 222 -0.58 22.75 40.52
C ARG A 222 -1.27 21.37 40.49
N ILE A 223 -0.59 20.25 40.66
CA ILE A 223 0.54 19.91 41.56
C ILE A 223 1.68 19.27 40.77
#